data_AF-A0AAV4GCL3-F1
#
_entry.id   AF-A0AAV4GCL3-F1
#
_cell.length_a   1.000
_cell.length_b   1.000
_cell.length_c   1.000
_cell.angle_alpha   90.00
_cell.angle_beta   90.00
_cell.angle_gamma   90.00
#
_symmetry.space_group_name_H-M   'P 1'
#
loop_
_entity.id
_entity.type
_entity.pdbx_description
1 polymer ?
#
loop_
_entity_poly.entity_id
_entity_poly.type
_entity_poly.pdbx_seq_one_letter_code
_entity_poly.pdbx_strand_id
1 'polypeptide(L)'
;MCENCVKEEFPDRDSMCVDSGSYMINFVRCCECKSQDMKIINRNCTEIEDEEHITYQHACGHCDHIIAEHEHIFRVDNFYQHYEMSCLLCGSADDQRSIMPVDPRGPIM
;
A
#
# COMPACT_ATOMS: atom_id res chain seq x y z
N MET A 1 2.65 -7.32 -12.32
CA MET A 1 2.14 -5.93 -12.21
C MET A 1 2.06 -5.32 -13.61
N CYS A 2 1.10 -4.43 -13.87
CA CYS A 2 0.81 -3.92 -15.21
C CYS A 2 0.81 -2.38 -15.26
N GLU A 3 1.90 -1.83 -15.81
CA GLU A 3 2.11 -0.38 -16.01
C GLU A 3 1.02 0.25 -16.90
N ASN A 4 0.53 -0.48 -17.90
CA ASN A 4 -0.49 0.00 -18.83
C ASN A 4 -1.88 0.20 -18.20
N CYS A 5 -2.07 -0.23 -16.95
CA CYS A 5 -3.33 -0.07 -16.22
C CYS A 5 -3.35 1.16 -15.30
N VAL A 6 -2.18 1.73 -15.00
CA VAL A 6 -1.99 2.83 -14.04
C VAL A 6 -1.56 4.12 -14.77
N LYS A 7 -1.73 5.28 -14.13
CA LYS A 7 -1.26 6.57 -14.68
C LYS A 7 0.23 6.77 -14.42
N GLU A 8 0.65 6.39 -13.24
CA GLU A 8 2.01 6.54 -12.72
C GLU A 8 2.36 5.28 -11.92
N GLU A 9 3.60 4.82 -12.06
CA GLU A 9 4.12 3.69 -11.31
C GLU A 9 4.56 4.16 -9.92
N PHE A 10 4.10 3.46 -8.88
CA PHE A 10 4.49 3.76 -7.50
C PHE A 10 4.38 5.26 -7.14
N PRO A 11 3.19 5.88 -7.33
CA PRO A 11 3.03 7.30 -7.00
C PRO A 11 3.45 7.57 -5.56
N ASP A 12 4.14 8.68 -5.31
CA ASP A 12 4.51 9.08 -3.95
C ASP A 12 3.24 9.39 -3.13
N ARG A 13 3.17 8.81 -1.94
CA ARG A 13 2.04 8.95 -1.00
C ARG A 13 2.44 9.68 0.27
N ASP A 14 3.61 10.31 0.29
CA ASP A 14 4.19 10.96 1.45
C ASP A 14 4.20 9.99 2.64
N SER A 15 3.36 10.26 3.66
CA SER A 15 3.22 9.45 4.87
C SER A 15 1.98 8.54 4.88
N MET A 16 1.26 8.42 3.76
CA MET A 16 0.03 7.62 3.69
C MET A 16 0.33 6.15 3.37
N CYS A 17 0.61 5.37 4.42
CA CYS A 17 0.75 3.92 4.35
C CYS A 17 -0.61 3.27 4.67
N VAL A 18 -1.27 2.70 3.65
CA VAL A 18 -2.57 2.03 3.82
C VAL A 18 -2.43 0.52 3.70
N ASP A 19 -3.15 -0.20 4.56
CA ASP A 19 -3.18 -1.67 4.63
C ASP A 19 -4.31 -2.30 3.80
N SER A 20 -5.17 -1.45 3.23
CA SER A 20 -6.41 -1.84 2.58
C SER A 20 -6.92 -0.78 1.60
N GLY A 21 -7.80 -1.22 0.70
CA GLY A 21 -8.41 -0.37 -0.33
C GLY A 21 -7.62 -0.39 -1.64
N SER A 22 -7.92 0.58 -2.52
CA SER A 22 -7.29 0.72 -3.83
C SER A 22 -7.24 2.19 -4.22
N TYR A 23 -6.11 2.67 -4.73
CA TYR A 23 -5.98 4.06 -5.18
C TYR A 23 -6.60 4.28 -6.57
N MET A 24 -7.93 4.34 -6.63
CA MET A 24 -8.69 4.43 -7.89
C MET A 24 -8.36 5.68 -8.73
N ILE A 25 -7.82 6.73 -8.12
CA ILE A 25 -7.39 7.93 -8.87
C ILE A 25 -6.20 7.60 -9.78
N ASN A 26 -5.30 6.69 -9.39
CA ASN A 26 -4.19 6.24 -10.25
C ASN A 26 -4.60 5.16 -11.25
N PHE A 27 -5.75 4.50 -11.05
CA PHE A 27 -6.24 3.49 -11.99
C PHE A 27 -6.86 4.14 -13.24
N VAL A 28 -6.35 3.80 -14.43
CA VAL A 28 -6.92 4.29 -15.70
C VAL A 28 -8.05 3.38 -16.15
N ARG A 29 -7.71 2.12 -16.45
CA ARG A 29 -8.59 1.00 -16.82
C ARG A 29 -7.73 -0.23 -17.05
N CYS A 30 -8.32 -1.42 -16.97
CA CYS A 30 -7.63 -2.64 -17.34
C CYS A 30 -7.17 -2.60 -18.81
N CYS A 31 -5.90 -2.91 -19.07
CA CYS A 31 -5.36 -2.88 -20.42
C CYS A 31 -5.92 -4.02 -21.31
N GLU A 32 -6.33 -5.14 -20.71
CA GLU A 32 -6.88 -6.31 -21.41
C GLU A 32 -8.36 -6.13 -21.76
N CYS A 33 -9.23 -5.87 -20.79
CA CYS A 33 -10.68 -5.83 -20.99
C CYS A 33 -11.29 -4.42 -21.02
N LYS A 34 -10.48 -3.37 -20.76
CA LYS A 34 -10.89 -1.96 -20.69
C LYS A 34 -11.89 -1.60 -19.58
N SER A 35 -12.24 -2.55 -18.71
CA SER A 35 -13.06 -2.30 -17.52
C SER A 35 -12.31 -1.44 -16.49
N GLN A 36 -13.06 -0.62 -15.76
CA GLN A 36 -12.57 0.17 -14.61
C GLN A 36 -12.96 -0.45 -13.26
N ASP A 37 -13.46 -1.69 -13.29
CA ASP A 37 -13.80 -2.43 -12.09
C ASP A 37 -12.57 -3.17 -11.53
N MET A 38 -12.48 -3.25 -10.21
CA MET A 38 -11.34 -3.78 -9.49
C MET A 38 -11.77 -4.51 -8.23
N LYS A 39 -11.07 -5.60 -7.92
CA LYS A 39 -11.24 -6.38 -6.69
C LYS A 39 -9.89 -6.69 -6.07
N ILE A 40 -9.92 -6.94 -4.76
CA ILE A 40 -8.77 -7.42 -4.00
C ILE A 40 -8.86 -8.94 -3.92
N ILE A 41 -7.76 -9.62 -4.20
CA ILE A 41 -7.63 -11.08 -4.09
C ILE A 41 -6.35 -11.45 -3.33
N ASN A 42 -6.28 -12.70 -2.88
CA ASN A 42 -5.09 -13.28 -2.25
C ASN A 42 -4.55 -12.47 -1.06
N ARG A 43 -5.44 -11.87 -0.26
CA ARG A 43 -5.04 -11.14 0.95
C ARG A 43 -4.46 -12.11 1.97
N ASN A 44 -3.24 -11.81 2.42
CA ASN A 44 -2.54 -12.50 3.48
C ASN A 44 -2.13 -11.48 4.56
N CYS A 45 -2.13 -11.91 5.81
CA CYS A 45 -1.62 -11.16 6.95
C CYS A 45 -0.73 -12.11 7.76
N THR A 46 0.54 -11.74 7.92
CA THR A 46 1.49 -12.45 8.76
C THR A 46 1.92 -11.55 9.90
N GLU A 47 1.70 -12.01 11.13
CA GLU A 47 2.07 -11.30 12.35
C GLU A 47 3.20 -12.08 13.04
N ILE A 48 4.34 -11.41 13.24
CA ILE A 48 5.53 -11.96 13.88
C ILE A 48 5.97 -10.98 14.96
N GLU A 49 5.69 -11.33 16.22
CA GLU A 49 6.05 -10.53 17.41
C GLU A 49 5.62 -9.05 17.27
N ASP A 50 6.56 -8.19 16.87
CA ASP A 50 6.39 -6.74 16.74
C ASP A 50 6.21 -6.27 15.28
N GLU A 51 6.05 -7.19 14.32
CA GLU A 51 5.87 -6.91 12.89
C GLU A 51 4.56 -7.52 12.36
N GLU A 52 3.82 -6.73 11.60
CA GLU A 52 2.64 -7.13 10.83
C GLU A 52 2.91 -6.86 9.34
N HIS A 53 2.86 -7.90 8.53
CA HIS A 53 3.06 -7.83 7.09
C HIS A 53 1.78 -8.26 6.37
N ILE A 54 1.19 -7.31 5.63
CA ILE A 54 -0.01 -7.51 4.83
C ILE A 54 0.38 -7.49 3.36
N THR A 55 -0.04 -8.51 2.64
CA THR A 55 0.10 -8.59 1.19
C THR A 55 -1.22 -8.91 0.52
N TYR A 56 -1.52 -8.28 -0.60
CA TYR A 56 -2.68 -8.62 -1.43
C TYR A 56 -2.48 -8.17 -2.88
N GLN A 57 -3.34 -8.63 -3.77
CA GLN A 57 -3.27 -8.28 -5.19
C GLN A 57 -4.53 -7.53 -5.63
N HIS A 58 -4.32 -6.49 -6.44
CA HIS A 58 -5.38 -5.81 -7.17
C HIS A 58 -5.60 -6.52 -8.51
N ALA A 59 -6.78 -7.10 -8.67
CA ALA A 59 -7.18 -7.75 -9.91
C ALA A 59 -8.33 -6.97 -10.56
N CYS A 60 -8.40 -7.01 -11.89
CA CYS A 60 -9.56 -6.50 -12.59
C CYS A 60 -10.82 -7.30 -12.21
N GLY A 61 -11.92 -6.62 -11.91
CA GLY A 61 -13.19 -7.26 -11.54
C GLY A 61 -13.83 -8.10 -12.66
N HIS A 62 -13.41 -7.90 -13.91
CA HIS A 62 -13.99 -8.55 -15.09
C HIS A 62 -13.17 -9.71 -15.67
N CYS A 63 -11.86 -9.55 -15.83
CA CYS A 63 -11.01 -10.54 -16.49
C CYS A 63 -9.93 -11.15 -15.58
N ASP A 64 -9.95 -10.83 -14.29
CA ASP A 64 -8.99 -11.31 -13.29
C ASP A 64 -7.52 -10.94 -13.56
N HIS A 65 -7.28 -10.01 -14.50
CA HIS A 65 -5.95 -9.48 -14.77
C HIS A 65 -5.34 -8.84 -13.53
N ILE A 66 -4.13 -9.27 -13.15
CA ILE A 66 -3.39 -8.74 -11.99
C ILE A 66 -2.75 -7.39 -12.34
N ILE A 67 -3.30 -6.33 -11.78
CA ILE A 67 -2.88 -4.94 -12.01
C ILE A 67 -1.64 -4.64 -11.16
N ALA A 68 -1.71 -4.88 -9.86
CA ALA A 68 -0.65 -4.55 -8.91
C ALA A 68 -0.67 -5.51 -7.73
N GLU A 69 0.47 -5.65 -7.08
CA GLU A 69 0.57 -6.30 -5.77
C GLU A 69 0.82 -5.18 -4.76
N HIS A 70 0.16 -5.30 -3.62
CA HIS A 70 0.21 -4.36 -2.53
C HIS A 70 0.91 -5.02 -1.36
N GLU A 71 1.94 -4.35 -0.86
CA GLU A 71 2.67 -4.72 0.32
C GLU A 71 2.55 -3.59 1.33
N HIS A 72 2.21 -3.96 2.56
CA HIS A 72 2.18 -3.06 3.70
C HIS A 72 2.87 -3.75 4.87
N ILE A 73 3.87 -3.08 5.45
CA ILE A 73 4.60 -3.56 6.61
C ILE A 73 4.39 -2.54 7.72
N PHE A 74 3.90 -3.02 8.85
CA PHE A 74 3.88 -2.30 10.11
C PHE A 74 4.83 -2.97 11.07
N ARG A 75 5.69 -2.20 11.73
CA ARG A 75 6.56 -2.74 12.77
C ARG A 75 6.73 -1.77 13.92
N VAL A 76 6.88 -2.32 15.12
CA VAL A 76 7.21 -1.56 16.32
C VAL A 76 8.67 -1.86 16.66
N ASP A 77 9.52 -0.83 16.61
CA ASP A 77 10.91 -0.93 17.06
C ASP A 77 11.16 0.06 18.20
N ASN A 78 11.53 -0.48 19.37
CA ASN A 78 11.85 0.25 20.59
C ASN A 78 10.74 1.23 21.04
N PHE A 79 10.79 2.48 20.55
CA PHE A 79 9.90 3.59 20.90
C PHE A 79 9.21 4.20 19.68
N TYR A 80 9.20 3.50 18.56
CA TYR A 80 8.61 3.97 17.31
C TYR A 80 7.79 2.89 16.61
N GLN A 81 6.73 3.33 15.97
CA GLN A 81 5.98 2.61 14.95
C GLN A 81 6.52 3.02 13.59
N HIS A 82 6.76 2.04 12.73
CA HIS A 82 7.15 2.24 11.34
C HIS A 82 6.07 1.66 10.44
N TYR A 83 5.77 2.39 9.38
CA TYR A 83 4.79 2.02 8.37
C TYR A 83 5.44 2.14 7.00
N GLU A 84 5.48 1.04 6.27
CA GLU A 84 6.00 0.99 4.91
C GLU A 84 4.89 0.47 4.00
N MET A 85 4.75 1.08 2.83
CA MET A 85 3.81 0.64 1.81
C MET A 85 4.49 0.68 0.44
N SER A 86 4.28 -0.38 -0.34
CA SER A 86 4.76 -0.48 -1.72
C SER A 86 3.71 -1.12 -2.60
N CYS A 87 3.23 -0.38 -3.60
CA CYS A 87 2.28 -0.86 -4.57
C CYS A 87 2.37 -0.06 -5.87
N LEU A 88 2.43 -0.75 -7.03
CA LEU A 88 2.44 -0.09 -8.34
C LEU A 88 1.21 0.83 -8.53
N LEU A 89 0.05 0.41 -8.00
CA LEU A 89 -1.20 1.17 -8.10
C LEU A 89 -1.37 2.19 -6.97
N CYS A 90 -1.23 1.73 -5.71
CA CYS A 90 -1.53 2.56 -4.54
C CYS A 90 -0.45 3.59 -4.24
N GLY A 91 0.80 3.26 -4.56
CA GLY A 91 1.95 4.11 -4.34
C GLY A 91 2.97 3.53 -3.38
N SER A 92 3.99 4.35 -3.14
CA SER A 92 5.04 4.09 -2.16
C SER A 92 4.99 5.14 -1.06
N ALA A 93 5.09 4.72 0.19
CA ALA A 93 5.21 5.60 1.35
C ALA A 93 6.00 4.93 2.48
N ASP A 94 6.64 5.77 3.28
CA ASP A 94 7.32 5.42 4.53
C ASP A 94 6.93 6.47 5.58
N ASP A 95 6.49 6.02 6.75
CA ASP A 95 6.20 6.90 7.88
C ASP A 95 6.68 6.29 9.19
N GLN A 96 7.03 7.15 10.13
CA GLN A 96 7.47 6.76 11.46
C GLN A 96 6.84 7.65 12.53
N ARG A 97 6.25 7.02 13.55
CA ARG A 97 5.55 7.69 14.65
C ARG A 97 6.10 7.25 15.99
N SER A 98 6.38 8.19 16.90
CA SER A 98 6.75 7.83 18.26
C SER A 98 5.55 7.28 19.04
N ILE A 99 5.77 6.22 19.80
CA ILE A 99 4.77 5.69 20.76
C ILE A 99 4.91 6.32 22.15
N MET A 100 5.87 7.23 22.33
CA MET A 100 6.10 7.90 23.60
C MET A 100 5.04 8.97 23.86
N PRO A 101 4.70 9.26 25.14
CA PRO A 101 3.79 10.36 25.47
C PRO A 101 4.24 11.73 24.96
N VAL A 102 5.56 11.90 24.74
CA VAL A 102 6.17 13.06 24.11
C VAL A 102 7.17 12.54 23.09
N ASP A 103 7.01 12.95 21.83
CA ASP A 103 7.92 12.53 20.74
C ASP A 103 9.35 13.01 21.05
N PRO A 104 10.35 12.10 21.15
CA PRO A 104 11.73 12.46 21.46
C PRO A 104 12.38 13.40 20.43
N ARG A 105 11.84 13.49 19.21
CA ARG A 105 12.34 14.34 18.13
C ARG A 105 11.98 15.82 18.32
N GLY A 106 11.07 16.14 19.25
CA GLY A 106 10.53 17.49 19.43
C GLY A 106 9.53 17.88 18.31
N PRO A 107 8.93 19.08 18.38
CA PRO A 107 8.00 19.52 17.35
C PRO A 107 8.69 19.67 15.99
N ILE A 108 7.99 19.29 14.93
CA ILE A 108 8.41 19.56 13.55
C ILE A 108 8.37 21.10 13.38
N MET A 109 9.54 21.73 13.22
CA MET A 109 9.68 23.18 13.01
C MET A 109 9.34 23.58 11.59
#